data_AF-A0A4Q7U0V4-F1
#
_entry.id   AF-A0A4Q7U0V4-F1
#
_cell.length_a   1.000
_cell.length_b   1.000
_cell.length_c   1.000
_cell.angle_alpha   90.00
_cell.angle_beta   90.00
_cell.angle_gamma   90.00
#
_symmetry.space_group_name_H-M   'P 1'
#
loop_
_entity.id
_entity.type
_entity.pdbx_description
1 polymer ?
#
loop_
_entity_poly.entity_id
_entity_poly.type
_entity_poly.pdbx_seq_one_letter_code
_entity_poly.pdbx_strand_id
1 'polypeptide(L)'
;MNLHRDIRDLQSQANRIEHNQRKAQEFRNEQQRAARAARDQARADQRNAVAGGLAFAGSALFTTWLLDRRDRKAHAEELRRQEQDRQYQHWLASTPEGQAYWQWRHQALALEESFEERDLRWQHAWSEAVPYAASLVQPAERQRFERNRKQLMGSGLRVWAMIAFALAAVNVLFTLFQALATKALDARYNEKVALWQDCVREMEAGNPLYYESLCNEIDPGSGWQNVIGASVWVLLFLAVGVLLLMIRRARMRAAKNDQAVLHEVQSRTAHFGYDPLALPTGWVPFRWWADPAFGQHRHDVQHLAWNGSSLRPQPDQLIPLVLPAVINTDQRLPQNINALLTEYSQ
;
A
#
# COMPACT_ATOMS: atom_id res chain seq x y z
N MET A 1 34.02 -7.37 -37.69
CA MET A 1 32.93 -8.17 -37.10
C MET A 1 33.21 -9.64 -37.39
N ASN A 2 33.36 -10.46 -36.35
CA ASN A 2 33.88 -11.83 -36.45
C ASN A 2 32.69 -12.81 -36.52
N LEU A 3 32.19 -13.05 -37.73
CA LEU A 3 31.01 -13.88 -38.04
C LEU A 3 31.05 -15.29 -37.38
N HIS A 4 32.26 -15.82 -37.12
CA HIS A 4 32.48 -17.12 -36.46
C HIS A 4 32.31 -17.11 -34.93
N ARG A 5 32.27 -15.94 -34.28
CA ARG A 5 31.99 -15.83 -32.85
C ARG A 5 30.49 -15.78 -32.60
N ASP A 6 29.77 -15.02 -33.43
CA ASP A 6 28.32 -14.86 -33.34
C ASP A 6 27.55 -16.18 -33.61
N ILE A 7 28.03 -17.02 -34.54
CA ILE A 7 27.42 -18.34 -34.80
C ILE A 7 27.57 -19.29 -33.60
N ARG A 8 28.70 -19.22 -32.87
CA ARG A 8 28.92 -20.06 -31.67
C ARG A 8 28.08 -19.59 -30.49
N ASP A 9 27.91 -18.28 -30.33
CA ASP A 9 27.07 -17.73 -29.27
C ASP A 9 25.58 -18.06 -29.51
N LEU A 10 25.11 -17.98 -30.76
CA LEU A 10 23.75 -18.42 -31.14
C LEU A 10 23.51 -19.92 -30.90
N GLN A 11 24.48 -20.78 -31.22
CA GLN A 11 24.40 -22.21 -30.91
C GLN A 11 24.40 -22.47 -29.39
N SER A 12 25.16 -21.69 -28.63
CA SER A 12 25.19 -21.80 -27.18
C SER A 12 23.85 -21.39 -26.54
N GLN A 13 23.19 -20.36 -27.08
CA GLN A 13 21.88 -19.91 -26.63
C GLN A 13 20.78 -20.93 -26.98
N ALA A 14 20.81 -21.49 -28.20
CA ALA A 14 19.88 -22.56 -28.61
C ALA A 14 19.97 -23.78 -27.68
N ASN A 15 21.19 -24.22 -27.35
CA ASN A 15 21.41 -25.34 -26.44
C ASN A 15 20.94 -25.05 -24.99
N ARG A 16 21.08 -23.80 -24.52
CA ARG A 16 20.56 -23.39 -23.20
C ARG A 16 19.03 -23.38 -23.17
N ILE A 17 18.38 -22.97 -24.25
CA ILE A 17 16.92 -22.96 -24.38
C ILE A 17 16.38 -24.40 -24.37
N GLU A 18 16.99 -25.31 -25.14
CA GLU A 18 16.59 -26.72 -25.13
C GLU A 18 16.77 -27.37 -23.75
N HIS A 19 17.90 -27.08 -23.08
CA HIS A 19 18.16 -27.59 -21.73
C HIS A 19 17.14 -27.09 -20.70
N ASN A 20 16.79 -25.81 -20.76
CA ASN A 20 15.77 -25.22 -19.89
C ASN A 20 14.37 -25.79 -20.17
N GLN A 21 14.04 -26.07 -21.43
CA GLN A 21 12.77 -26.70 -21.81
C GLN A 21 12.68 -28.15 -21.31
N ARG A 22 13.77 -28.94 -21.39
CA ARG A 22 13.82 -30.30 -20.85
C ARG A 22 13.63 -30.31 -19.33
N LYS A 23 14.34 -29.44 -18.61
CA LYS A 23 14.14 -29.29 -17.16
C LYS A 23 12.72 -28.88 -16.78
N ALA A 24 12.10 -27.98 -17.55
CA ALA A 24 10.70 -27.60 -17.34
C ALA A 24 9.71 -28.73 -17.65
N GLN A 25 10.04 -29.67 -18.55
CA GLN A 25 9.25 -30.88 -18.77
C GLN A 25 9.47 -31.92 -17.67
N GLU A 26 10.70 -32.12 -17.21
CA GLU A 26 11.03 -33.01 -16.09
C GLU A 26 10.30 -32.58 -14.81
N PHE A 27 10.34 -31.28 -14.48
CA PHE A 27 9.63 -30.74 -13.32
C PHE A 27 8.10 -30.92 -13.42
N ARG A 28 7.53 -30.78 -14.62
CA ARG A 28 6.10 -31.06 -14.86
C ARG A 28 5.78 -32.55 -14.70
N ASN A 29 6.66 -33.43 -15.18
CA ASN A 29 6.50 -34.87 -15.03
C ASN A 29 6.61 -35.30 -13.56
N GLU A 30 7.52 -34.68 -12.79
CA GLU A 30 7.65 -34.89 -11.35
C GLU A 30 6.42 -34.40 -10.57
N GLN A 31 5.91 -33.20 -10.89
CA GLN A 31 4.67 -32.71 -10.31
C GLN A 31 3.48 -33.62 -10.62
N GLN A 32 3.38 -34.14 -11.85
CA GLN A 32 2.33 -35.10 -12.22
C GLN A 32 2.49 -36.44 -11.48
N ARG A 33 3.72 -36.92 -11.26
CA ARG A 33 3.99 -38.13 -10.46
C ARG A 33 3.63 -37.92 -8.99
N ALA A 34 4.00 -36.77 -8.41
CA ALA A 34 3.63 -36.41 -7.04
C ALA A 34 2.11 -36.28 -6.86
N ALA A 35 1.42 -35.67 -7.82
CA ALA A 35 -0.04 -35.57 -7.81
C ALA A 35 -0.73 -36.95 -7.94
N ARG A 36 -0.18 -37.88 -8.73
CA ARG A 36 -0.67 -39.26 -8.82
C ARG A 36 -0.44 -40.03 -7.52
N ALA A 37 0.75 -39.93 -6.93
CA ALA A 37 1.06 -40.53 -5.63
C ALA A 37 0.15 -40.02 -4.51
N ALA A 38 -0.13 -38.71 -4.48
CA ALA A 38 -1.07 -38.13 -3.52
C ALA A 38 -2.51 -38.65 -3.70
N ARG A 39 -2.96 -38.86 -4.94
CA ARG A 39 -4.27 -39.48 -5.24
C ARG A 39 -4.34 -40.94 -4.81
N ASP A 40 -3.27 -41.70 -5.00
CA ASP A 40 -3.21 -43.10 -4.59
C ASP A 40 -3.16 -43.24 -3.07
N GLN A 41 -2.47 -42.34 -2.37
CA GLN A 41 -2.44 -42.27 -0.92
C GLN A 41 -3.81 -41.86 -0.34
N ALA A 42 -4.48 -40.86 -0.94
CA ALA A 42 -5.84 -40.48 -0.55
C ALA A 42 -6.85 -41.62 -0.77
N ARG A 43 -6.69 -42.43 -1.82
CA ARG A 43 -7.50 -43.65 -2.06
C ARG A 43 -7.22 -44.76 -1.05
N ALA A 44 -5.97 -44.88 -0.58
CA ALA A 44 -5.60 -45.82 0.47
C ALA A 44 -6.20 -45.41 1.84
N ASP A 45 -6.16 -44.12 2.17
CA ASP A 45 -6.78 -43.57 3.38
C ASP A 45 -8.31 -43.72 3.35
N GLN A 46 -8.93 -43.59 2.17
CA GLN A 46 -10.36 -43.85 1.97
C GLN A 46 -10.75 -45.30 2.23
N ARG A 47 -9.89 -46.27 1.86
CA ARG A 47 -10.12 -47.70 2.14
C ARG A 47 -10.02 -48.00 3.64
N ASN A 48 -9.13 -47.32 4.36
CA ASN A 48 -8.97 -47.49 5.81
C ASN A 48 -10.09 -46.80 6.61
N ALA A 49 -10.67 -45.71 6.11
CA ALA A 49 -11.80 -45.02 6.74
C ALA A 49 -13.14 -45.79 6.66
N VAL A 50 -13.29 -46.74 5.73
CA VAL A 50 -14.50 -47.58 5.61
C VAL A 50 -14.57 -48.66 6.70
N ALA A 51 -13.47 -48.94 7.42
CA ALA A 51 -13.46 -49.87 8.56
C ALA A 51 -13.85 -49.22 9.91
N GLY A 52 -13.99 -47.89 9.97
CA GLY A 52 -14.26 -47.14 11.20
C GLY A 52 -15.53 -46.27 11.10
N GLY A 53 -16.70 -46.90 11.24
CA GLY A 53 -17.93 -46.32 11.80
C GLY A 53 -18.36 -44.89 11.41
N LEU A 54 -19.25 -44.79 10.42
CA LEU A 54 -20.48 -43.97 10.37
C LEU A 54 -20.54 -42.67 11.23
N ALA A 55 -20.12 -41.53 10.65
CA ALA A 55 -20.68 -40.18 10.93
C ALA A 55 -20.29 -39.07 9.93
N PHE A 56 -19.25 -39.25 9.09
CA PHE A 56 -18.68 -38.16 8.25
C PHE A 56 -18.82 -38.34 6.72
N ALA A 57 -19.65 -39.26 6.24
CA ALA A 57 -19.75 -39.56 4.80
C ALA A 57 -20.25 -38.36 3.97
N GLY A 58 -21.19 -37.56 4.50
CA GLY A 58 -21.73 -36.39 3.77
C GLY A 58 -20.73 -35.25 3.59
N SER A 59 -19.95 -34.93 4.62
CA SER A 59 -18.93 -33.87 4.56
C SER A 59 -17.71 -34.26 3.74
N ALA A 60 -17.27 -35.53 3.82
CA ALA A 60 -16.16 -36.04 3.03
C ALA A 60 -16.49 -36.17 1.54
N LEU A 61 -17.72 -36.61 1.19
CA LEU A 61 -18.18 -36.63 -0.21
C LEU A 61 -18.40 -35.23 -0.77
N PHE A 62 -18.86 -34.27 0.05
CA PHE A 62 -19.01 -32.88 -0.37
C PHE A 62 -17.66 -32.17 -0.56
N THR A 63 -16.67 -32.38 0.31
CA THR A 63 -15.32 -31.81 0.15
C THR A 63 -14.58 -32.43 -1.03
N THR A 64 -14.67 -33.74 -1.24
CA THR A 64 -14.10 -34.40 -2.42
C THR A 64 -14.78 -33.97 -3.72
N TRP A 65 -16.11 -33.80 -3.73
CA TRP A 65 -16.83 -33.22 -4.87
C TRP A 65 -16.41 -31.76 -5.15
N LEU A 66 -16.22 -30.94 -4.11
CA LEU A 66 -15.73 -29.56 -4.25
C LEU A 66 -14.28 -29.50 -4.76
N LEU A 67 -13.41 -30.39 -4.27
CA LEU A 67 -12.01 -30.49 -4.71
C LEU A 67 -11.94 -31.01 -6.15
N ASP A 68 -12.69 -32.06 -6.51
CA ASP A 68 -12.78 -32.57 -7.87
C ASP A 68 -13.34 -31.51 -8.85
N ARG A 69 -14.32 -30.71 -8.43
CA ARG A 69 -14.85 -29.61 -9.26
C ARG A 69 -13.83 -28.48 -9.45
N ARG A 70 -12.97 -28.22 -8.47
CA ARG A 70 -11.86 -27.26 -8.60
C ARG A 70 -10.76 -27.82 -9.50
N ASP A 71 -10.39 -29.08 -9.32
CA ASP A 71 -9.36 -29.75 -10.12
C ASP A 71 -9.80 -29.87 -11.59
N ARG A 72 -11.07 -30.20 -11.86
CA ARG A 72 -11.61 -30.23 -13.23
C ARG A 72 -11.61 -28.85 -13.87
N LYS A 73 -11.90 -27.78 -13.11
CA LYS A 73 -11.82 -26.41 -13.62
C LYS A 73 -10.37 -26.03 -13.91
N ALA A 74 -9.45 -26.29 -12.98
CA ALA A 74 -8.03 -26.03 -13.17
C ALA A 74 -7.46 -26.80 -14.37
N HIS A 75 -7.82 -28.08 -14.51
CA HIS A 75 -7.38 -28.91 -15.62
C HIS A 75 -7.99 -28.48 -16.96
N ALA A 76 -9.27 -28.08 -16.97
CA ALA A 76 -9.90 -27.52 -18.16
C ALA A 76 -9.28 -26.18 -18.59
N GLU A 77 -8.92 -25.33 -17.62
CA GLU A 77 -8.19 -24.08 -17.88
C GLU A 77 -6.79 -24.35 -18.43
N GLU A 78 -6.08 -25.35 -17.89
CA GLU A 78 -4.75 -25.74 -18.37
C GLU A 78 -4.79 -26.29 -19.81
N LEU A 79 -5.77 -27.14 -20.13
CA LEU A 79 -5.97 -27.65 -21.49
C LEU A 79 -6.30 -26.51 -22.48
N ARG A 80 -7.10 -25.53 -22.07
CA ARG A 80 -7.37 -24.34 -22.90
C ARG A 80 -6.10 -23.53 -23.16
N ARG A 81 -5.25 -23.34 -22.15
CA ARG A 81 -3.96 -22.65 -22.30
C ARG A 81 -3.05 -23.40 -23.26
N GLN A 82 -2.93 -24.72 -23.11
CA GLN A 82 -2.11 -25.54 -24.02
C GLN A 82 -2.60 -25.46 -25.47
N GLU A 83 -3.91 -25.47 -25.69
CA GLU A 83 -4.47 -25.37 -27.04
C GLU A 83 -4.27 -23.96 -27.62
N GLN A 84 -4.44 -22.90 -26.82
CA GLN A 84 -4.11 -21.53 -27.22
C GLN A 84 -2.64 -21.38 -27.59
N ASP A 85 -1.73 -21.94 -26.79
CA ASP A 85 -0.30 -21.94 -27.06
C ASP A 85 0.02 -22.67 -28.35
N ARG A 86 -0.58 -23.86 -28.58
CA ARG A 86 -0.40 -24.61 -29.82
C ARG A 86 -0.87 -23.82 -31.03
N GLN A 87 -2.06 -23.22 -30.97
CA GLN A 87 -2.59 -22.39 -32.06
C GLN A 87 -1.69 -21.18 -32.34
N TYR A 88 -1.17 -20.56 -31.29
CA TYR A 88 -0.24 -19.45 -31.42
C TYR A 88 1.07 -19.87 -32.07
N GLN A 89 1.69 -20.99 -31.64
CA GLN A 89 2.90 -21.52 -32.27
C GLN A 89 2.66 -21.89 -33.73
N HIS A 90 1.49 -22.45 -34.05
CA HIS A 90 1.12 -22.73 -35.42
C HIS A 90 1.02 -21.44 -36.24
N TRP A 91 0.32 -20.41 -35.74
CA TRP A 91 0.21 -19.11 -36.40
C TRP A 91 1.57 -18.46 -36.67
N LEU A 92 2.49 -18.48 -35.69
CA LEU A 92 3.85 -17.95 -35.86
C LEU A 92 4.60 -18.63 -37.01
N ALA A 93 4.44 -19.93 -37.19
CA ALA A 93 5.16 -20.70 -38.21
C ALA A 93 4.48 -20.67 -39.59
N SER A 94 3.14 -20.67 -39.62
CA SER A 94 2.38 -20.91 -40.85
C SER A 94 1.94 -19.65 -41.60
N THR A 95 2.02 -18.47 -40.96
CA THR A 95 1.52 -17.22 -41.55
C THR A 95 2.62 -16.17 -41.71
N PRO A 96 2.61 -15.36 -42.80
CA PRO A 96 3.55 -14.23 -42.95
C PRO A 96 3.45 -13.22 -41.81
N GLU A 97 2.25 -12.98 -41.30
CA GLU A 97 2.00 -12.06 -40.17
C GLU A 97 2.63 -12.58 -38.89
N GLY A 98 2.48 -13.89 -38.62
CA GLY A 98 3.12 -14.55 -37.49
C GLY A 98 4.65 -14.48 -37.52
N GLN A 99 5.25 -14.63 -38.70
CA GLN A 99 6.70 -14.49 -38.88
C GLN A 99 7.17 -13.04 -38.67
N ALA A 100 6.45 -12.07 -39.22
CA ALA A 100 6.75 -10.64 -39.04
C ALA A 100 6.67 -10.24 -37.55
N TYR A 101 5.61 -10.67 -36.87
CA TYR A 101 5.45 -10.45 -35.43
C TYR A 101 6.55 -11.14 -34.62
N TRP A 102 6.94 -12.37 -34.97
CA TRP A 102 8.02 -13.08 -34.26
C TRP A 102 9.35 -12.30 -34.33
N GLN A 103 9.72 -11.83 -35.52
CA GLN A 103 10.93 -11.04 -35.73
C GLN A 103 10.88 -9.71 -34.96
N TRP A 104 9.76 -8.99 -35.09
CA TRP A 104 9.51 -7.75 -34.34
C TRP A 104 9.59 -7.97 -32.83
N ARG A 105 8.95 -9.02 -32.30
CA ARG A 105 8.91 -9.32 -30.87
C ARG A 105 10.31 -9.61 -30.34
N HIS A 106 11.14 -10.35 -31.08
CA HIS A 106 12.51 -10.61 -30.66
C HIS A 106 13.30 -9.30 -30.53
N GLN A 107 13.16 -8.40 -31.50
CA GLN A 107 13.81 -7.08 -31.46
C GLN A 107 13.24 -6.21 -30.33
N ALA A 108 11.92 -6.24 -30.10
CA ALA A 108 11.26 -5.50 -29.04
C ALA A 108 11.75 -5.92 -27.65
N LEU A 109 11.91 -7.23 -27.41
CA LEU A 109 12.40 -7.75 -26.14
C LEU A 109 13.89 -7.41 -25.92
N ALA A 110 14.72 -7.46 -26.97
CA ALA A 110 16.11 -7.03 -26.89
C ALA A 110 16.23 -5.51 -26.61
N LEU A 111 15.35 -4.71 -27.21
CA LEU A 111 15.27 -3.28 -26.94
C LEU A 111 14.83 -3.01 -25.49
N GLU A 112 13.86 -3.76 -24.97
CA GLU A 112 13.41 -3.64 -23.58
C GLU A 112 14.51 -3.97 -22.57
N GLU A 113 15.31 -5.01 -22.82
CA GLU A 113 16.49 -5.33 -22.01
C GLU A 113 17.48 -4.16 -21.97
N SER A 114 17.71 -3.51 -23.12
CA SER A 114 18.55 -2.32 -23.18
C SER A 114 17.98 -1.14 -22.39
N PHE A 115 16.66 -0.97 -22.35
CA PHE A 115 16.01 0.05 -21.53
C PHE A 115 16.12 -0.24 -20.05
N GLU A 116 15.91 -1.50 -19.65
CA GLU A 116 16.05 -1.92 -18.25
C GLU A 116 17.48 -1.68 -17.77
N GLU A 117 18.50 -2.03 -18.56
CA GLU A 117 19.90 -1.79 -18.23
C GLU A 117 20.21 -0.29 -18.10
N ARG A 118 19.72 0.54 -19.03
CA ARG A 118 19.86 2.00 -18.96
C ARG A 118 19.15 2.56 -17.73
N ASP A 119 17.93 2.12 -17.44
CA ASP A 119 17.17 2.56 -16.28
C ASP A 119 17.86 2.20 -14.96
N LEU A 120 18.41 0.99 -14.85
CA LEU A 120 19.14 0.56 -13.66
C LEU A 120 20.40 1.41 -13.44
N ARG A 121 21.18 1.65 -14.50
CA ARG A 121 22.38 2.50 -14.43
C ARG A 121 22.02 3.95 -14.12
N TRP A 122 20.95 4.46 -14.71
CA TRP A 122 20.43 5.79 -14.45
C TRP A 122 19.98 5.97 -12.99
N GLN A 123 19.18 5.02 -12.48
CA GLN A 123 18.74 5.03 -11.08
C GLN A 123 19.92 4.92 -10.11
N HIS A 124 20.88 4.05 -10.41
CA HIS A 124 22.08 3.88 -9.61
C HIS A 124 22.87 5.21 -9.52
N ALA A 125 23.17 5.84 -10.66
CA ALA A 125 23.91 7.09 -10.69
C ALA A 125 23.22 8.23 -9.93
N TRP A 126 21.89 8.31 -10.01
CA TRP A 126 21.12 9.26 -9.19
C TRP A 126 21.10 8.90 -7.71
N SER A 127 21.06 7.61 -7.36
CA SER A 127 21.11 7.16 -5.96
C SER A 127 22.43 7.51 -5.27
N GLU A 128 23.52 7.64 -6.04
CA GLU A 128 24.80 8.15 -5.56
C GLU A 128 24.87 9.68 -5.57
N ALA A 129 24.36 10.31 -6.65
CA ALA A 129 24.50 11.75 -6.85
C ALA A 129 23.65 12.59 -5.88
N VAL A 130 22.43 12.16 -5.56
CA VAL A 130 21.53 12.92 -4.68
C VAL A 130 22.08 13.02 -3.25
N PRO A 131 22.49 11.93 -2.57
CA PRO A 131 23.09 12.03 -1.24
C PRO A 131 24.39 12.84 -1.25
N TYR A 132 25.20 12.72 -2.30
CA TYR A 132 26.40 13.53 -2.46
C TYR A 132 26.06 15.02 -2.52
N ALA A 133 25.13 15.43 -3.38
CA ALA A 133 24.67 16.82 -3.47
C ALA A 133 24.05 17.32 -2.15
N ALA A 134 23.25 16.46 -1.47
CA ALA A 134 22.68 16.78 -0.16
C ALA A 134 23.76 16.98 0.91
N SER A 135 24.90 16.28 0.82
CA SER A 135 26.02 16.44 1.75
C SER A 135 26.73 17.79 1.63
N LEU A 136 26.73 18.38 0.42
CA LEU A 136 27.30 19.70 0.12
C LEU A 136 26.43 20.86 0.63
N VAL A 137 25.15 20.61 0.93
CA VAL A 137 24.26 21.62 1.50
C VAL A 137 24.67 21.93 2.94
N GLN A 138 24.64 23.21 3.30
CA GLN A 138 25.04 23.68 4.63
C GLN A 138 24.21 22.97 5.73
N PRO A 139 24.82 22.54 6.85
CA PRO A 139 24.10 21.85 7.92
C PRO A 139 22.92 22.65 8.50
N ALA A 140 23.07 23.97 8.61
CA ALA A 140 22.02 24.87 9.11
C ALA A 140 20.78 24.89 8.20
N GLU A 141 21.00 24.94 6.89
CA GLU A 141 19.95 24.87 5.87
C GLU A 141 19.25 23.50 5.88
N ARG A 142 20.00 22.40 5.98
CA ARG A 142 19.44 21.05 6.15
C ARG A 142 18.52 20.95 7.36
N GLN A 143 18.95 21.47 8.51
CA GLN A 143 18.13 21.48 9.73
C GLN A 143 16.87 22.34 9.58
N ARG A 144 16.95 23.49 8.92
CA ARG A 144 15.78 24.34 8.62
C ARG A 144 14.80 23.62 7.71
N PHE A 145 15.29 23.02 6.62
CA PHE A 145 14.49 22.23 5.69
C PHE A 145 13.77 21.08 6.40
N GLU A 146 14.47 20.29 7.22
CA GLU A 146 13.85 19.22 7.99
C GLU A 146 12.79 19.72 8.97
N ARG A 147 13.06 20.82 9.67
CA ARG A 147 12.11 21.42 10.61
C ARG A 147 10.86 21.88 9.88
N ASN A 148 11.02 22.57 8.75
CA ASN A 148 9.93 23.01 7.90
C ASN A 148 9.12 21.81 7.37
N ARG A 149 9.80 20.78 6.84
CA ARG A 149 9.18 19.52 6.41
C ARG A 149 8.41 18.85 7.54
N LYS A 150 8.98 18.74 8.75
CA LYS A 150 8.29 18.17 9.94
C LYS A 150 7.08 19.00 10.35
N GLN A 151 7.11 20.32 10.19
CA GLN A 151 5.96 21.20 10.47
C GLN A 151 4.85 21.05 9.43
N LEU A 152 5.19 20.83 8.16
CA LEU A 152 4.24 20.62 7.07
C LEU A 152 3.66 19.19 7.05
N MET A 153 4.51 18.18 7.24
CA MET A 153 4.16 16.75 7.19
C MET A 153 3.77 16.18 8.54
N GLY A 154 3.92 16.91 9.64
CA GLY A 154 3.63 16.45 10.99
C GLY A 154 2.28 15.76 11.04
N SER A 155 2.27 14.43 11.08
CA SER A 155 1.12 13.64 10.69
C SER A 155 -0.11 14.05 11.48
N GLY A 156 -1.22 14.35 10.78
CA GLY A 156 -2.50 14.62 11.44
C GLY A 156 -2.85 13.53 12.45
N LEU A 157 -2.40 12.30 12.19
CA LEU A 157 -2.53 11.13 13.06
C LEU A 157 -2.03 11.36 14.50
N ARG A 158 -0.91 12.06 14.72
CA ARG A 158 -0.42 12.30 16.10
C ARG A 158 -1.31 13.27 16.86
N VAL A 159 -1.87 14.25 16.17
CA VAL A 159 -2.80 15.21 16.76
C VAL A 159 -4.15 14.55 17.00
N TRP A 160 -4.65 13.76 16.05
CA TRP A 160 -5.85 12.95 16.24
C TRP A 160 -5.68 11.90 17.35
N ALA A 161 -4.51 11.28 17.47
CA ALA A 161 -4.21 10.35 18.56
C ALA A 161 -4.15 11.06 19.91
N MET A 162 -3.56 12.26 20.00
CA MET A 162 -3.59 13.06 21.23
C MET A 162 -5.02 13.51 21.59
N ILE A 163 -5.82 13.90 20.60
CA ILE A 163 -7.24 14.25 20.81
C ILE A 163 -8.03 13.02 21.25
N ALA A 164 -7.86 11.86 20.58
CA ALA A 164 -8.53 10.62 20.93
C ALA A 164 -8.12 10.11 22.32
N PHE A 165 -6.85 10.21 22.67
CA PHE A 165 -6.35 9.85 24.00
C PHE A 165 -6.92 10.78 25.07
N ALA A 166 -6.97 12.10 24.81
CA ALA A 166 -7.61 13.05 25.70
C ALA A 166 -9.10 12.73 25.89
N LEU A 167 -9.84 12.45 24.81
CA LEU A 167 -11.26 12.07 24.87
C LEU A 167 -11.46 10.75 25.63
N ALA A 168 -10.58 9.75 25.45
CA ALA A 168 -10.63 8.50 26.18
C ALA A 168 -10.36 8.69 27.67
N ALA A 169 -9.34 9.47 28.04
CA ALA A 169 -9.03 9.80 29.43
C ALA A 169 -10.20 10.54 30.10
N VAL A 170 -10.87 11.43 29.37
CA VAL A 170 -12.07 12.12 29.85
C VAL A 170 -13.23 11.16 30.08
N ASN A 171 -13.46 10.23 29.15
CA ASN A 171 -14.51 9.24 29.31
C ASN A 171 -14.23 8.33 30.52
N VAL A 172 -12.98 7.93 30.74
CA VAL A 172 -12.58 7.16 31.93
C VAL A 172 -12.75 7.97 33.22
N LEU A 173 -12.33 9.24 33.25
CA LEU A 173 -12.53 10.10 34.41
C LEU A 173 -14.02 10.38 34.68
N PHE A 174 -14.81 10.54 33.62
CA PHE A 174 -16.25 10.75 33.72
C PHE A 174 -16.95 9.50 34.25
N THR A 175 -16.61 8.31 33.77
CA THR A 175 -17.18 7.05 34.27
C THR A 175 -16.76 6.77 35.71
N LEU A 176 -15.51 7.07 36.09
CA LEU A 176 -15.06 6.98 37.49
C LEU A 176 -15.78 7.98 38.39
N PHE A 177 -15.94 9.23 37.94
CA PHE A 177 -16.68 10.23 38.70
C PHE A 177 -18.14 9.87 38.83
N GLN A 178 -18.80 9.38 37.75
CA GLN A 178 -20.16 8.88 37.84
C GLN A 178 -20.26 7.70 38.79
N ALA A 179 -19.34 6.71 38.74
CA ALA A 179 -19.37 5.57 39.64
C ALA A 179 -19.13 5.95 41.13
N LEU A 180 -18.34 6.98 41.39
CA LEU A 180 -18.13 7.53 42.74
C LEU A 180 -19.32 8.37 43.20
N ALA A 181 -19.85 9.20 42.31
CA ALA A 181 -21.00 10.06 42.56
C ALA A 181 -22.26 9.21 42.77
N THR A 182 -22.53 8.18 41.96
CA THR A 182 -23.66 7.27 42.19
C THR A 182 -23.52 6.56 43.51
N LYS A 183 -22.34 6.06 43.90
CA LYS A 183 -22.18 5.43 45.23
C LYS A 183 -22.41 6.39 46.40
N ALA A 184 -21.92 7.62 46.30
CA ALA A 184 -22.09 8.63 47.34
C ALA A 184 -23.52 9.21 47.38
N LEU A 185 -24.13 9.37 46.21
CA LEU A 185 -25.50 9.85 46.05
C LEU A 185 -26.51 8.76 46.40
N ASP A 186 -26.29 7.50 46.05
CA ASP A 186 -27.16 6.37 46.42
C ASP A 186 -27.20 6.22 47.94
N ALA A 187 -26.08 6.36 48.64
CA ALA A 187 -26.06 6.34 50.10
C ALA A 187 -26.91 7.47 50.70
N ARG A 188 -26.74 8.71 50.21
CA ARG A 188 -27.52 9.88 50.67
C ARG A 188 -28.97 9.88 50.18
N TYR A 189 -29.24 9.31 49.02
CA TYR A 189 -30.56 9.17 48.42
C TYR A 189 -31.36 8.12 49.18
N ASN A 190 -30.77 6.96 49.48
CA ASN A 190 -31.41 5.94 50.30
C ASN A 190 -31.69 6.44 51.72
N GLU A 191 -30.78 7.23 52.31
CA GLU A 191 -31.01 7.92 53.59
C GLU A 191 -32.16 8.93 53.51
N LYS A 192 -32.20 9.77 52.46
CA LYS A 192 -33.30 10.72 52.23
C LYS A 192 -34.63 10.05 51.92
N VAL A 193 -34.63 8.96 51.16
CA VAL A 193 -35.83 8.15 50.87
C VAL A 193 -36.34 7.53 52.16
N ALA A 194 -35.47 6.99 53.01
CA ALA A 194 -35.86 6.47 54.31
C ALA A 194 -36.45 7.57 55.21
N LEU A 195 -35.80 8.73 55.29
CA LEU A 195 -36.31 9.89 56.03
C LEU A 195 -37.66 10.38 55.51
N TRP A 196 -37.82 10.42 54.17
CA TRP A 196 -39.07 10.81 53.53
C TRP A 196 -40.17 9.78 53.80
N GLN A 197 -39.88 8.48 53.70
CA GLN A 197 -40.83 7.41 54.01
C GLN A 197 -41.26 7.41 55.47
N ASP A 198 -40.33 7.67 56.40
CA ASP A 198 -40.65 7.81 57.82
C ASP A 198 -41.47 9.08 58.10
N CYS A 199 -41.18 10.20 57.42
CA CYS A 199 -41.97 11.45 57.48
C CYS A 199 -43.42 11.21 57.03
N VAL A 200 -43.62 10.53 55.91
CA VAL A 200 -44.95 10.20 55.37
C VAL A 200 -45.70 9.25 56.31
N ARG A 201 -45.03 8.23 56.85
CA ARG A 201 -45.66 7.25 57.74
C ARG A 201 -46.14 7.87 59.06
N GLU A 202 -45.33 8.75 59.67
CA GLU A 202 -45.70 9.47 60.90
C GLU A 202 -46.82 10.49 60.67
N MET A 203 -46.83 11.14 59.50
CA MET A 203 -47.92 12.01 59.08
C MET A 203 -49.24 11.22 58.95
N GLU A 204 -49.21 10.05 58.29
CA GLU A 204 -50.38 9.18 58.14
C GLU A 204 -50.87 8.60 59.48
N ALA A 205 -49.97 8.42 60.46
CA ALA A 205 -50.32 8.01 61.82
C ALA A 205 -50.99 9.11 62.65
N GLY A 206 -51.17 10.32 62.10
CA GLY A 206 -51.87 11.44 62.74
C GLY A 206 -51.00 12.29 63.68
N ASN A 207 -49.68 12.22 63.53
CA ASN A 207 -48.75 12.99 64.35
C ASN A 207 -48.74 14.47 63.92
N PRO A 208 -49.14 15.42 64.79
CA PRO A 208 -49.32 16.83 64.41
C PRO A 208 -48.01 17.58 64.09
N LEU A 209 -46.86 16.95 64.34
CA LEU A 209 -45.53 17.51 64.04
C LEU A 209 -45.12 17.34 62.56
N TYR A 210 -45.80 16.47 61.81
CA TYR A 210 -45.48 16.18 60.41
C TYR A 210 -46.63 16.64 59.50
N TYR A 211 -46.31 17.40 58.45
CA TYR A 211 -47.29 17.92 57.49
C TYR A 211 -46.71 17.90 56.06
N GLU A 212 -47.60 17.84 55.07
CA GLU A 212 -47.30 17.49 53.68
C GLU A 212 -46.20 18.37 53.05
N SER A 213 -46.19 19.67 53.34
CA SER A 213 -45.16 20.56 52.80
C SER A 213 -43.76 20.30 53.37
N LEU A 214 -43.66 19.80 54.62
CA LEU A 214 -42.39 19.42 55.23
C LEU A 214 -41.81 18.16 54.56
N CYS A 215 -42.65 17.16 54.29
CA CYS A 215 -42.19 15.95 53.59
C CYS A 215 -41.85 16.24 52.12
N ASN A 216 -42.56 17.17 51.45
CA ASN A 216 -42.25 17.57 50.06
C ASN A 216 -40.93 18.33 49.92
N GLU A 217 -40.45 19.01 50.96
CA GLU A 217 -39.14 19.68 50.95
C GLU A 217 -37.97 18.67 51.03
N ILE A 218 -38.23 17.48 51.54
CA ILE A 218 -37.29 16.36 51.66
C ILE A 218 -37.35 15.46 50.40
N ASP A 219 -38.29 15.71 49.47
CA ASP A 219 -38.48 14.92 48.26
C ASP A 219 -37.18 14.80 47.44
N PRO A 220 -36.65 13.58 47.29
CA PRO A 220 -35.40 13.36 46.58
C PRO A 220 -35.51 13.56 45.05
N GLY A 221 -36.71 13.79 44.51
CA GLY A 221 -36.98 13.94 43.07
C GLY A 221 -36.64 15.30 42.42
N SER A 222 -36.26 16.34 43.17
CA SER A 222 -36.16 17.72 42.65
C SER A 222 -34.77 18.19 42.15
N GLY A 223 -33.77 17.30 42.09
CA GLY A 223 -32.37 17.70 41.88
C GLY A 223 -31.82 17.59 40.44
N TRP A 224 -31.89 18.66 39.64
CA TRP A 224 -31.16 18.83 38.36
C TRP A 224 -29.61 18.89 38.48
N GLN A 225 -29.04 18.54 39.63
CA GLN A 225 -27.64 18.83 39.98
C GLN A 225 -26.60 17.95 39.28
N ASN A 226 -27.00 16.87 38.60
CA ASN A 226 -26.08 15.94 37.92
C ASN A 226 -25.70 16.36 36.48
N VAL A 227 -26.35 17.38 35.91
CA VAL A 227 -26.14 17.78 34.50
C VAL A 227 -25.09 18.89 34.35
N ILE A 228 -24.91 19.73 35.38
CA ILE A 228 -24.05 20.93 35.30
C ILE A 228 -22.56 20.60 35.47
N GLY A 229 -22.21 19.54 36.21
CA GLY A 229 -20.81 19.13 36.41
C GLY A 229 -20.16 18.51 35.16
N ALA A 230 -20.93 17.79 34.34
CA ALA A 230 -20.44 17.11 33.15
C ALA A 230 -20.11 18.07 31.99
N SER A 231 -20.89 19.15 31.87
CA SER A 231 -20.85 20.07 30.74
C SER A 231 -19.61 20.99 30.76
N VAL A 232 -19.10 21.35 31.93
CA VAL A 232 -17.89 22.19 32.07
C VAL A 232 -16.65 21.50 31.52
N TRP A 233 -16.47 20.20 31.80
CA TRP A 233 -15.31 19.45 31.32
C TRP A 233 -15.33 19.30 29.80
N VAL A 234 -16.48 18.94 29.22
CA VAL A 234 -16.62 18.82 27.75
C VAL A 234 -16.24 20.13 27.05
N LEU A 235 -16.70 21.27 27.57
CA LEU A 235 -16.35 22.59 27.03
C LEU A 235 -14.86 22.90 27.14
N LEU A 236 -14.22 22.56 28.26
CA LEU A 236 -12.78 22.77 28.46
C LEU A 236 -11.94 21.94 27.49
N PHE A 237 -12.29 20.67 27.29
CA PHE A 237 -11.58 19.81 26.32
C PHE A 237 -11.80 20.24 24.88
N LEU A 238 -13.02 20.70 24.54
CA LEU A 238 -13.30 21.28 23.23
C LEU A 238 -12.45 22.55 23.02
N ALA A 239 -12.34 23.41 24.03
CA ALA A 239 -11.49 24.60 23.98
C ALA A 239 -10.00 24.26 23.80
N VAL A 240 -9.48 23.25 24.51
CA VAL A 240 -8.09 22.77 24.35
C VAL A 240 -7.86 22.18 22.96
N GLY A 241 -8.81 21.38 22.45
CA GLY A 241 -8.72 20.80 21.11
C GLY A 241 -8.68 21.89 20.02
N VAL A 242 -9.56 22.90 20.13
CA VAL A 242 -9.58 24.06 19.23
C VAL A 242 -8.27 24.84 19.33
N LEU A 243 -7.75 25.08 20.53
CA LEU A 243 -6.47 25.78 20.73
C LEU A 243 -5.30 25.03 20.07
N LEU A 244 -5.20 23.71 20.24
CA LEU A 244 -4.17 22.89 19.60
C LEU A 244 -4.27 22.93 18.07
N LEU A 245 -5.49 22.92 17.51
CA LEU A 245 -5.73 23.07 16.08
C LEU A 245 -5.32 24.46 15.58
N MET A 246 -5.61 25.53 16.33
CA MET A 246 -5.19 26.89 16.00
C MET A 246 -3.67 27.03 16.03
N ILE A 247 -2.99 26.54 17.08
CA ILE A 247 -1.52 26.53 17.18
C ILE A 247 -0.91 25.77 16.00
N ARG A 248 -1.48 24.60 15.64
CA ARG A 248 -1.03 23.84 14.47
C ARG A 248 -1.21 24.63 13.18
N ARG A 249 -2.38 25.25 12.96
CA ARG A 249 -2.61 26.07 11.77
C ARG A 249 -1.66 27.26 11.70
N ALA A 250 -1.40 27.93 12.83
CA ALA A 250 -0.44 29.02 12.91
C ALA A 250 0.98 28.54 12.54
N ARG A 251 1.44 27.42 13.10
CA ARG A 251 2.74 26.82 12.76
C ARG A 251 2.86 26.41 11.30
N MET A 252 1.82 25.79 10.73
CA MET A 252 1.80 25.43 9.30
C MET A 252 1.82 26.67 8.40
N ARG A 253 1.08 27.73 8.75
CA ARG A 253 1.12 29.00 8.00
C ARG A 253 2.50 29.65 8.06
N ALA A 254 3.11 29.68 9.24
CA ALA A 254 4.47 30.18 9.41
C ALA A 254 5.48 29.38 8.56
N ALA A 255 5.38 28.04 8.56
CA ALA A 255 6.23 27.18 7.74
C ALA A 255 6.03 27.40 6.23
N LYS A 256 4.78 27.57 5.77
CA LYS A 256 4.48 27.85 4.36
C LYS A 256 4.98 29.21 3.89
N ASN A 257 4.99 30.18 4.79
CA ASN A 257 5.38 31.56 4.50
C ASN A 257 6.85 31.84 4.84
N ASP A 258 7.64 30.81 5.14
CA ASP A 258 9.06 30.95 5.45
C ASP A 258 9.85 31.26 4.17
N GLN A 259 10.09 32.55 3.93
CA GLN A 259 10.82 33.03 2.76
C GLN A 259 12.27 32.52 2.71
N ALA A 260 12.89 32.26 3.86
CA ALA A 260 14.26 31.75 3.89
C ALA A 260 14.35 30.38 3.22
N VAL A 261 13.40 29.49 3.53
CA VAL A 261 13.35 28.14 2.91
C VAL A 261 13.08 28.24 1.41
N LEU A 262 12.21 29.16 0.97
CA LEU A 262 11.96 29.36 -0.46
C LEU A 262 13.21 29.84 -1.22
N HIS A 263 13.93 30.81 -0.66
CA HIS A 263 15.19 31.29 -1.26
C HIS A 263 16.27 30.22 -1.26
N GLU A 264 16.38 29.43 -0.19
CA GLU A 264 17.31 28.29 -0.10
C GLU A 264 16.99 27.23 -1.16
N VAL A 265 15.71 26.86 -1.34
CA VAL A 265 15.28 25.93 -2.40
C VAL A 265 15.65 26.44 -3.79
N GLN A 266 15.40 27.73 -4.07
CA GLN A 266 15.77 28.36 -5.33
C GLN A 266 17.27 28.36 -5.55
N SER A 267 18.05 28.68 -4.51
CA SER A 267 19.52 28.66 -4.57
C SER A 267 20.06 27.26 -4.87
N ARG A 268 19.54 26.22 -4.21
CA ARG A 268 19.93 24.83 -4.47
C ARG A 268 19.58 24.41 -5.88
N THR A 269 18.38 24.74 -6.34
CA THR A 269 17.92 24.41 -7.70
C THR A 269 18.73 25.14 -8.77
N ALA A 270 19.13 26.40 -8.52
CA ALA A 270 20.00 27.14 -9.41
C ALA A 270 21.40 26.51 -9.51
N HIS A 271 21.94 26.03 -8.37
CA HIS A 271 23.27 25.43 -8.31
C HIS A 271 23.33 24.00 -8.88
N PHE A 272 22.43 23.12 -8.44
CA PHE A 272 22.44 21.69 -8.80
C PHE A 272 21.50 21.33 -9.97
N GLY A 273 20.62 22.24 -10.39
CA GLY A 273 19.53 21.94 -11.34
C GLY A 273 18.32 21.25 -10.70
N TYR A 274 18.41 20.82 -9.44
CA TYR A 274 17.34 20.19 -8.65
C TYR A 274 17.51 20.51 -7.16
N ASP A 275 16.51 20.20 -6.34
CA ASP A 275 16.63 20.29 -4.89
C ASP A 275 17.04 18.93 -4.29
N PRO A 276 18.30 18.76 -3.84
CA PRO A 276 18.78 17.49 -3.30
C PRO A 276 18.14 17.11 -1.96
N LEU A 277 17.53 18.05 -1.24
CA LEU A 277 16.86 17.77 0.03
C LEU A 277 15.39 17.38 -0.14
N ALA A 278 14.76 17.78 -1.26
CA ALA A 278 13.37 17.47 -1.55
C ALA A 278 13.17 16.02 -2.02
N LEU A 279 14.22 15.37 -2.51
CA LEU A 279 14.16 14.01 -3.04
C LEU A 279 14.22 12.98 -1.91
N PRO A 280 13.30 11.99 -1.89
CA PRO A 280 13.43 10.83 -1.02
C PRO A 280 14.68 10.02 -1.39
N THR A 281 15.35 9.46 -0.39
CA THR A 281 16.45 8.52 -0.60
C THR A 281 15.97 7.30 -1.39
N GLY A 282 16.62 7.01 -2.51
CA GLY A 282 16.29 5.86 -3.37
C GLY A 282 15.16 6.09 -4.37
N TRP A 283 14.58 7.31 -4.44
CA TRP A 283 13.61 7.65 -5.48
C TRP A 283 14.18 8.66 -6.46
N VAL A 284 14.09 8.34 -7.75
CA VAL A 284 14.65 9.13 -8.86
C VAL A 284 13.51 9.53 -9.79
N PRO A 285 13.03 10.79 -9.74
CA PRO A 285 11.96 11.26 -10.63
C PRO A 285 12.42 11.56 -12.05
N PHE A 286 13.73 11.59 -12.27
CA PHE A 286 14.31 12.07 -13.51
C PHE A 286 14.25 10.98 -14.56
N ARG A 287 13.85 11.33 -15.78
CA ARG A 287 13.97 10.48 -16.96
C ARG A 287 15.25 10.83 -17.72
N TRP A 288 15.86 9.85 -18.36
CA TRP A 288 17.01 10.08 -19.24
C TRP A 288 16.61 10.37 -20.69
N TRP A 289 15.33 10.18 -21.04
CA TRP A 289 14.81 10.45 -22.39
C TRP A 289 14.08 11.80 -22.48
N ALA A 290 14.16 12.43 -23.64
CA ALA A 290 13.66 13.79 -23.88
C ALA A 290 12.12 13.84 -23.97
N ASP A 291 11.53 12.95 -24.77
CA ASP A 291 10.09 12.94 -25.04
C ASP A 291 9.26 12.42 -23.86
N PRO A 292 8.42 13.24 -23.22
CA PRO A 292 7.53 12.77 -22.16
C PRO A 292 6.62 11.60 -22.57
N ALA A 293 6.20 11.53 -23.83
CA ALA A 293 5.26 10.53 -24.32
C ALA A 293 5.92 9.15 -24.52
N PHE A 294 7.25 9.08 -24.54
CA PHE A 294 7.97 7.83 -24.78
C PHE A 294 7.67 6.74 -23.73
N GLY A 295 7.36 7.13 -22.49
CA GLY A 295 6.97 6.17 -21.47
C GLY A 295 5.72 5.36 -21.86
N GLN A 296 4.74 6.00 -22.50
CA GLN A 296 3.56 5.33 -23.02
C GLN A 296 3.92 4.46 -24.23
N HIS A 297 4.73 4.98 -25.15
CA HIS A 297 5.18 4.21 -26.31
C HIS A 297 5.90 2.91 -25.91
N ARG A 298 6.84 2.98 -24.96
CA ARG A 298 7.52 1.80 -24.42
C ARG A 298 6.54 0.82 -23.79
N HIS A 299 5.57 1.33 -23.01
CA HIS A 299 4.53 0.49 -22.40
C HIS A 299 3.70 -0.24 -23.47
N ASP A 300 3.33 0.44 -24.56
CA ASP A 300 2.54 -0.15 -25.64
C ASP A 300 3.33 -1.23 -26.41
N VAL A 301 4.63 -0.99 -26.68
CA VAL A 301 5.54 -1.98 -27.26
C VAL A 301 5.64 -3.22 -26.38
N GLN A 302 5.88 -3.02 -25.08
CA GLN A 302 6.03 -4.09 -24.11
C GLN A 302 4.73 -4.90 -23.95
N HIS A 303 3.59 -4.21 -23.87
CA HIS A 303 2.27 -4.82 -23.82
C HIS A 303 2.01 -5.68 -25.08
N LEU A 304 2.29 -5.16 -26.28
CA LEU A 304 2.12 -5.90 -27.51
C LEU A 304 3.05 -7.11 -27.59
N ALA A 305 4.31 -6.98 -27.14
CA ALA A 305 5.29 -8.07 -27.13
C ALA A 305 4.92 -9.22 -26.18
N TRP A 306 4.24 -8.93 -25.07
CA TRP A 306 3.78 -9.96 -24.12
C TRP A 306 2.40 -10.52 -24.47
N ASN A 307 1.50 -9.72 -25.02
CA ASN A 307 0.10 -10.12 -25.29
C ASN A 307 -0.18 -10.53 -26.73
N GLY A 308 0.83 -10.56 -27.61
CA GLY A 308 0.63 -10.93 -29.01
C GLY A 308 0.10 -12.35 -29.25
N SER A 309 0.20 -13.26 -28.27
CA SER A 309 -0.43 -14.59 -28.36
C SER A 309 -1.96 -14.52 -28.45
N SER A 310 -2.55 -13.50 -27.82
CA SER A 310 -3.99 -13.26 -27.83
C SER A 310 -4.40 -12.28 -28.92
N LEU A 311 -3.55 -11.27 -29.20
CA LEU A 311 -3.87 -10.19 -30.15
C LEU A 311 -3.66 -10.57 -31.61
N ARG A 312 -2.66 -11.40 -31.92
CA ARG A 312 -2.27 -11.79 -33.30
C ARG A 312 -2.24 -10.59 -34.26
N PRO A 313 -1.38 -9.59 -33.97
CA PRO A 313 -1.38 -8.33 -34.70
C PRO A 313 -0.98 -8.54 -36.17
N GLN A 314 -1.58 -7.73 -37.04
CA GLN A 314 -1.12 -7.61 -38.42
C GLN A 314 0.15 -6.76 -38.53
N PRO A 315 0.93 -6.86 -39.63
CA PRO A 315 2.19 -6.14 -39.78
C PRO A 315 2.08 -4.62 -39.67
N ASP A 316 0.97 -4.04 -40.11
CA ASP A 316 0.65 -2.61 -40.01
C ASP A 316 0.28 -2.15 -38.58
N GLN A 317 -0.07 -3.10 -37.71
CA GLN A 317 -0.36 -2.87 -36.30
C GLN A 317 0.88 -2.98 -35.40
N LEU A 318 2.03 -3.37 -35.96
CA LEU A 318 3.29 -3.45 -35.22
C LEU A 318 3.79 -2.04 -34.91
N ILE A 319 4.10 -1.82 -33.63
CA ILE A 319 4.57 -0.52 -33.17
C ILE A 319 6.04 -0.37 -33.58
N PRO A 320 6.44 0.75 -34.21
CA PRO A 320 7.83 0.99 -34.58
C PRO A 320 8.75 0.93 -33.37
N LEU A 321 9.84 0.17 -33.48
CA LEU A 321 10.85 0.06 -32.42
C LEU A 321 11.82 1.22 -32.56
N VAL A 322 11.75 2.17 -31.62
CA VAL A 322 12.59 3.36 -31.63
C VAL A 322 13.33 3.53 -30.31
N LEU A 323 14.60 3.91 -30.41
CA LEU A 323 15.37 4.41 -29.27
C LEU A 323 14.99 5.88 -29.08
N PRO A 324 14.62 6.32 -27.86
CA PRO A 324 14.23 7.70 -27.66
C PRO A 324 15.46 8.62 -27.74
N ALA A 325 15.22 9.86 -28.14
CA ALA A 325 16.22 10.91 -27.97
C ALA A 325 16.54 11.07 -26.47
N VAL A 326 17.83 11.17 -26.16
CA VAL A 326 18.34 11.36 -24.80
C VAL A 326 18.21 12.84 -24.42
N ILE A 327 17.98 13.15 -23.14
CA ILE A 327 18.02 14.54 -22.67
C ILE A 327 19.42 15.14 -22.86
N ASN A 328 19.48 16.43 -23.16
CA ASN A 328 20.75 17.13 -23.28
C ASN A 328 21.49 17.14 -21.93
N THR A 329 22.82 17.08 -22.01
CA THR A 329 23.68 17.32 -20.85
C THR A 329 23.55 18.76 -20.38
N ASP A 330 23.78 18.98 -19.08
CA ASP A 330 23.73 20.30 -18.46
C ASP A 330 24.88 20.42 -17.46
N GLN A 331 25.58 21.55 -17.46
CA GLN A 331 26.71 21.81 -16.56
C GLN A 331 26.34 21.72 -15.08
N ARG A 332 25.06 21.90 -14.74
CA ARG A 332 24.54 21.79 -13.38
C ARG A 332 24.31 20.34 -12.95
N LEU A 333 24.17 19.42 -13.91
CA LEU A 333 23.98 18.01 -13.59
C LEU A 333 25.29 17.38 -13.08
N PRO A 334 25.20 16.40 -12.18
CA PRO A 334 26.35 15.64 -11.71
C PRO A 334 27.16 15.04 -12.87
N GLN A 335 28.48 14.96 -12.73
CA GLN A 335 29.36 14.48 -13.81
C GLN A 335 29.05 13.04 -14.25
N ASN A 336 28.74 12.15 -13.30
CA ASN A 336 28.33 10.78 -13.59
C ASN A 336 27.02 10.71 -14.40
N ILE A 337 26.07 11.61 -14.13
CA ILE A 337 24.83 11.75 -14.90
C ILE A 337 25.14 12.23 -16.33
N ASN A 338 25.95 13.28 -16.49
CA ASN A 338 26.34 13.77 -17.82
C ASN A 338 27.12 12.74 -18.64
N ALA A 339 27.97 11.93 -17.98
CA ALA A 339 28.67 10.83 -18.63
C ALA A 339 27.70 9.77 -19.18
N LEU A 340 26.70 9.37 -18.37
CA LEU A 340 25.66 8.42 -18.82
C LEU A 340 24.82 8.98 -19.96
N LEU A 341 24.42 10.25 -19.91
CA LEU A 341 23.66 10.87 -21.00
C LEU A 341 24.47 10.89 -22.31
N THR A 342 25.78 11.14 -22.21
CA THR A 342 26.68 11.09 -23.37
C THR A 342 26.78 9.66 -23.91
N GLU A 343 26.91 8.66 -23.03
CA GLU A 343 26.94 7.25 -23.41
C GLU A 343 25.63 6.81 -24.10
N TYR A 344 24.47 7.21 -23.58
CA TYR A 344 23.17 6.82 -24.14
C TYR A 344 22.87 7.44 -25.50
N SER A 345 23.57 8.54 -25.83
CA SER A 345 23.46 9.26 -27.10
C SER A 345 24.30 8.67 -28.24
N GLN A 346 25.20 7.72 -27.92
CA GLN A 346 25.95 6.91 -28.88
C GLN A 346 25.16 5.66 -29.25
#